data_AF-A0A535T650-F1
#
_entry.id   AF-A0A535T650-F1
#
_cell.length_a   1.000
_cell.length_b   1.000
_cell.length_c   1.000
_cell.angle_alpha   90.00
_cell.angle_beta   90.00
_cell.angle_gamma   90.00
#
_symmetry.space_group_name_H-M   'P 1'
#
loop_
_entity.id
_entity.type
_entity.pdbx_description
1 polymer ?
#
loop_
_entity_poly.entity_id
_entity_poly.type
_entity_poly.pdbx_seq_one_letter_code
_entity_poly.pdbx_strand_id
1 'polypeptide(L)'
;VAFVPGLVFEAALTLDLAELQRRILPVGLLVTVGVALTVVLIGTLTHWLVGFSWADGMLLGAILAATDPIAVITLLRRIKAPGGLSALLEGESLLNDGTGVAAFSAVLGTIVSGSPSAVDAGLRFLELTVVGAAIGLAVGFAGLALLRFAEDAPLEILATLVIAYGSYLLADIFHASGIVAVVVAGIVVARYGARIGRLHGPQLLGFWNLLAFVLNAMLFILVGAALPAWQLVPVAGLVIATFVIMLVTRALPVYSLLAIAASRPPPIPWPWRHLTWWAGLRGALAVALALSVAATPGVDSRVSVVAYGVVLLSLFVQGGLIVPVTRALRVEPAA
;
A
#
# COMPACT_ATOMS: atom_id res chain seq x y z
N VAL A 1 5.80 12.89 2.91
CA VAL A 1 6.28 12.08 1.77
C VAL A 1 7.63 11.43 2.02
N ALA A 2 8.62 12.12 2.64
CA ALA A 2 9.95 11.57 2.93
C ALA A 2 10.00 10.26 3.76
N PHE A 3 8.96 9.94 4.53
CA PHE A 3 8.93 8.72 5.34
C PHE A 3 8.52 7.46 4.55
N VAL A 4 7.78 7.63 3.45
CA VAL A 4 7.18 6.51 2.71
C VAL A 4 8.21 5.63 1.97
N PRO A 5 9.24 6.18 1.30
CA PRO A 5 10.26 5.37 0.63
C PRO A 5 10.88 4.32 1.53
N GLY A 6 11.19 4.69 2.78
CA GLY A 6 11.83 3.77 3.72
C GLY A 6 10.94 2.59 4.11
N LEU A 7 9.64 2.83 4.34
CA LEU A 7 8.66 1.80 4.68
C LEU A 7 8.44 0.81 3.55
N VAL A 8 8.25 1.35 2.34
CA VAL A 8 7.97 0.56 1.14
C VAL A 8 9.19 -0.26 0.73
N PHE A 9 10.40 0.30 0.88
CA PHE A 9 11.62 -0.43 0.59
C PHE A 9 11.89 -1.56 1.59
N GLU A 10 11.66 -1.34 2.90
CA GLU A 10 11.75 -2.40 3.91
C GLU A 10 10.81 -3.57 3.57
N ALA A 11 9.54 -3.26 3.29
CA ALA A 11 8.55 -4.27 2.93
C ALA A 11 8.93 -5.03 1.65
N ALA A 12 9.57 -4.38 0.67
CA ALA A 12 10.10 -5.05 -0.52
C ALA A 12 11.29 -5.96 -0.22
N LEU A 13 12.15 -5.61 0.74
CA LEU A 13 13.30 -6.41 1.16
C LEU A 13 12.91 -7.66 1.95
N THR A 14 11.88 -7.58 2.80
CA THR A 14 11.49 -8.68 3.71
C THR A 14 10.47 -9.64 3.10
N LEU A 15 9.95 -9.33 1.90
CA LEU A 15 8.96 -10.13 1.19
C LEU A 15 9.51 -11.48 0.71
N ASP A 16 8.76 -12.56 0.96
CA ASP A 16 9.07 -13.88 0.38
C ASP A 16 8.75 -13.89 -1.12
N LEU A 17 9.75 -13.55 -1.92
CA LEU A 17 9.63 -13.49 -3.38
C LEU A 17 9.35 -14.85 -4.03
N ALA A 18 9.77 -15.96 -3.43
CA ALA A 18 9.54 -17.29 -3.99
C ALA A 18 8.06 -17.68 -3.88
N GLU A 19 7.47 -17.44 -2.72
CA GLU A 19 6.05 -17.69 -2.51
C GLU A 19 5.16 -16.64 -3.20
N LEU A 20 5.61 -15.38 -3.29
CA LEU A 20 4.95 -14.35 -4.10
C LEU A 20 4.88 -14.74 -5.58
N GLN A 21 5.97 -15.26 -6.15
CA GLN A 21 5.99 -15.68 -7.56
C GLN A 21 4.95 -16.76 -7.86
N ARG A 22 4.72 -17.68 -6.93
CA ARG A 22 3.66 -18.70 -7.04
C ARG A 22 2.26 -18.09 -7.00
N ARG A 23 2.12 -16.86 -6.50
CA ARG A 23 0.85 -16.15 -6.28
C ARG A 23 0.78 -14.82 -7.04
N ILE A 24 1.58 -14.68 -8.09
CA ILE A 24 1.66 -13.44 -8.86
C ILE A 24 0.33 -13.12 -9.56
N LEU A 25 -0.44 -14.13 -9.96
CA LEU A 25 -1.74 -13.94 -10.58
C LEU A 25 -2.77 -13.34 -9.60
N PRO A 26 -3.08 -13.94 -8.43
CA PRO A 26 -4.03 -13.34 -7.50
C PRO A 26 -3.58 -11.97 -7.00
N VAL A 27 -2.30 -11.81 -6.67
CA VAL A 27 -1.75 -10.51 -6.25
C VAL A 27 -1.88 -9.48 -7.38
N GLY A 28 -1.46 -9.84 -8.59
CA GLY A 28 -1.52 -8.99 -9.78
C GLY A 28 -2.95 -8.53 -10.10
N LEU A 29 -3.94 -9.42 -10.00
CA LEU A 29 -5.35 -9.06 -10.18
C LEU A 29 -5.83 -8.07 -9.11
N LEU A 30 -5.48 -8.27 -7.84
CA LEU A 30 -5.88 -7.38 -6.75
C LEU A 30 -5.27 -5.98 -6.90
N VAL A 31 -3.99 -5.89 -7.25
CA VAL A 31 -3.25 -4.60 -7.28
C VAL A 31 -3.53 -3.81 -8.56
N THR A 32 -4.08 -4.44 -9.59
CA THR A 32 -4.49 -3.76 -10.84
C THR A 32 -6.01 -3.56 -10.88
N VAL A 33 -6.75 -4.61 -11.20
CA VAL A 33 -8.21 -4.59 -11.34
C VAL A 33 -8.86 -4.30 -9.99
N GLY A 34 -8.37 -4.89 -8.91
CA GLY A 34 -8.92 -4.69 -7.57
C GLY A 34 -8.79 -3.24 -7.09
N VAL A 35 -7.67 -2.58 -7.37
CA VAL A 35 -7.46 -1.15 -7.07
C VAL A 35 -8.39 -0.29 -7.91
N ALA A 36 -8.43 -0.50 -9.23
CA ALA A 36 -9.32 0.25 -10.12
C ALA A 36 -10.80 0.13 -9.67
N LEU A 37 -11.25 -1.09 -9.36
CA LEU A 37 -12.59 -1.33 -8.81
C LEU A 37 -12.78 -0.63 -7.47
N THR A 38 -11.80 -0.68 -6.57
CA THR A 38 -11.89 -0.02 -5.25
C THR A 38 -12.06 1.49 -5.40
N VAL A 39 -11.25 2.13 -6.26
CA VAL A 39 -11.33 3.57 -6.54
C VAL A 39 -12.70 3.93 -7.10
N VAL A 40 -13.15 3.22 -8.14
CA VAL A 40 -14.42 3.51 -8.82
C VAL A 40 -15.61 3.26 -7.90
N LEU A 41 -15.62 2.15 -7.16
CA LEU A 41 -16.75 1.80 -6.28
C LEU A 41 -16.84 2.71 -5.07
N ILE A 42 -15.72 3.04 -4.41
CA ILE A 42 -15.73 4.01 -3.32
C ILE A 42 -16.12 5.38 -3.86
N GLY A 43 -15.56 5.81 -4.99
CA GLY A 43 -15.85 7.13 -5.56
C GLY A 43 -17.29 7.30 -6.01
N THR A 44 -17.86 6.29 -6.68
CA THR A 44 -19.28 6.30 -7.07
C THR A 44 -20.21 6.31 -5.86
N LEU A 45 -19.99 5.42 -4.89
CA LEU A 45 -20.88 5.33 -3.72
C LEU A 45 -20.76 6.55 -2.81
N THR A 46 -19.57 7.12 -2.64
CA THR A 46 -19.40 8.34 -1.86
C THR A 46 -19.97 9.58 -2.57
N HIS A 47 -19.95 9.60 -3.91
CA HIS A 47 -20.69 10.62 -4.66
C HIS A 47 -22.21 10.54 -4.38
N TRP A 48 -22.81 9.36 -4.57
CA TRP A 48 -24.26 9.20 -4.48
C TRP A 48 -24.81 9.20 -3.05
N LEU A 49 -24.10 8.58 -2.10
CA LEU A 49 -24.59 8.38 -0.73
C LEU A 49 -24.07 9.42 0.27
N VAL A 50 -22.90 10.01 0.00
CA VAL A 50 -22.19 10.92 0.92
C VAL A 50 -22.16 12.36 0.36
N GLY A 51 -22.44 12.54 -0.94
CA GLY A 51 -22.57 13.85 -1.59
C GLY A 51 -21.25 14.50 -1.98
N PHE A 52 -20.16 13.73 -2.08
CA PHE A 52 -18.89 14.23 -2.62
C PHE A 52 -19.00 14.51 -4.12
N SER A 53 -18.16 15.40 -4.66
CA SER A 53 -18.02 15.49 -6.11
C SER A 53 -17.45 14.19 -6.68
N TRP A 54 -17.63 13.94 -7.98
CA TRP A 54 -17.03 12.77 -8.64
C TRP A 54 -15.52 12.73 -8.42
N ALA A 55 -14.84 13.87 -8.53
CA ALA A 55 -13.39 13.92 -8.40
C ALA A 55 -12.94 13.69 -6.94
N ASP A 56 -13.62 14.31 -5.97
CA ASP A 56 -13.33 14.10 -4.54
C ASP A 56 -13.60 12.66 -4.10
N GLY A 57 -14.68 12.05 -4.59
CA GLY A 57 -15.01 10.65 -4.32
C GLY A 57 -13.96 9.69 -4.89
N MET A 58 -13.54 9.90 -6.14
CA MET A 58 -12.48 9.09 -6.76
C MET A 58 -11.14 9.27 -6.04
N LEU A 59 -10.82 10.50 -5.61
CA LEU A 59 -9.63 10.80 -4.83
C LEU A 59 -9.67 10.09 -3.48
N LEU A 60 -10.80 10.12 -2.78
CA LEU A 60 -11.04 9.39 -1.54
C LEU A 60 -10.89 7.87 -1.75
N GLY A 61 -11.43 7.35 -2.86
CA GLY A 61 -11.25 5.95 -3.27
C GLY A 61 -9.78 5.57 -3.49
N ALA A 62 -8.98 6.46 -4.08
CA ALA A 62 -7.54 6.25 -4.28
C ALA A 62 -6.75 6.28 -2.97
N ILE A 63 -7.08 7.20 -2.05
CA ILE A 63 -6.49 7.23 -0.70
C ILE A 63 -6.79 5.93 0.05
N LEU A 64 -8.05 5.48 0.00
CA LEU A 64 -8.52 4.26 0.66
C LEU A 64 -8.22 2.99 -0.13
N ALA A 65 -7.52 3.08 -1.28
CA ALA A 65 -7.07 1.90 -1.99
C ALA A 65 -5.88 1.26 -1.27
N ALA A 66 -4.91 2.05 -0.80
CA ALA A 66 -3.71 1.61 -0.11
C ALA A 66 -4.02 0.84 1.20
N THR A 67 -3.45 -0.35 1.33
CA THR A 67 -3.61 -1.24 2.50
C THR A 67 -2.35 -1.23 3.36
N ASP A 68 -2.45 -1.67 4.61
CA ASP A 68 -1.30 -1.92 5.47
C ASP A 68 -1.52 -3.22 6.24
N PRO A 69 -0.74 -4.29 6.00
CA PRO A 69 -1.02 -5.57 6.58
C PRO A 69 -0.19 -5.77 7.86
N ILE A 70 0.62 -4.81 8.31
CA ILE A 70 1.70 -5.02 9.31
C ILE A 70 1.16 -5.67 10.59
N ALA A 71 0.05 -5.19 11.11
CA ALA A 71 -0.58 -5.75 12.30
C ALA A 71 -1.03 -7.21 12.07
N VAL A 72 -1.59 -7.50 10.89
CA VAL A 72 -2.05 -8.83 10.51
C VAL A 72 -0.87 -9.77 10.30
N ILE A 73 0.16 -9.34 9.57
CA ILE A 73 1.36 -10.14 9.30
C ILE A 73 2.08 -10.50 10.60
N THR A 74 2.20 -9.55 11.53
CA THR A 74 2.80 -9.82 12.84
C THR A 74 2.02 -10.90 13.59
N LEU A 75 0.68 -10.88 13.51
CA LEU A 75 -0.16 -11.94 14.08
C LEU A 75 0.05 -13.27 13.35
N LEU A 76 0.05 -13.27 12.02
CA LEU A 76 0.23 -14.48 11.21
C LEU A 76 1.58 -15.16 11.46
N ARG A 77 2.65 -14.39 11.63
CA ARG A 77 3.97 -14.89 12.03
C ARG A 77 3.94 -15.55 13.42
N ARG A 78 3.21 -14.96 14.39
CA ARG A 78 3.05 -15.55 15.74
C ARG A 78 2.31 -16.88 15.74
N ILE A 79 1.28 -17.02 14.91
CA ILE A 79 0.50 -18.26 14.79
C ILE A 79 1.08 -19.25 13.77
N LYS A 80 2.24 -18.95 13.18
CA LYS A 80 2.90 -19.75 12.13
C LYS A 80 1.97 -20.07 10.96
N ALA A 81 1.20 -19.07 10.52
CA ALA A 81 0.30 -19.22 9.38
C ALA A 81 1.06 -19.62 8.10
N PRO A 82 0.38 -20.21 7.10
CA PRO A 82 1.02 -20.63 5.87
C PRO A 82 1.74 -19.48 5.17
N GLY A 83 2.99 -19.69 4.75
CA GLY A 83 3.80 -18.67 4.07
C GLY A 83 3.10 -18.06 2.85
N GLY A 84 2.29 -18.87 2.15
CA GLY A 84 1.48 -18.42 1.03
C GLY A 84 0.45 -17.35 1.34
N LEU A 85 -0.15 -17.39 2.53
CA LEU A 85 -1.10 -16.38 2.97
C LEU A 85 -0.37 -15.08 3.32
N SER A 86 0.76 -15.20 4.03
CA SER A 86 1.61 -14.04 4.36
C SER A 86 2.10 -13.35 3.08
N ALA A 87 2.64 -14.09 2.12
CA ALA A 87 3.11 -13.55 0.84
C ALA A 87 1.98 -12.94 0.00
N LEU A 88 0.76 -13.51 0.05
CA LEU A 88 -0.41 -12.92 -0.62
C LEU A 88 -0.79 -11.56 -0.02
N LEU A 89 -0.80 -11.44 1.32
CA LEU A 89 -1.18 -10.21 2.02
C LEU A 89 -0.08 -9.15 1.96
N GLU A 90 1.18 -9.53 2.20
CA GLU A 90 2.34 -8.62 2.07
C GLU A 90 2.48 -8.14 0.62
N GLY A 91 2.37 -9.06 -0.34
CA GLY A 91 2.46 -8.74 -1.76
C GLY A 91 1.32 -7.87 -2.27
N GLU A 92 0.08 -8.13 -1.85
CA GLU A 92 -1.05 -7.23 -2.16
C GLU A 92 -0.76 -5.84 -1.62
N SER A 93 -0.42 -5.72 -0.33
CA SER A 93 -0.28 -4.41 0.28
C SER A 93 0.89 -3.60 -0.26
N LEU A 94 2.06 -4.22 -0.45
CA LEU A 94 3.25 -3.54 -0.98
C LEU A 94 3.00 -2.98 -2.38
N LEU A 95 2.42 -3.79 -3.26
CA LEU A 95 2.15 -3.36 -4.63
C LEU A 95 0.98 -2.37 -4.69
N ASN A 96 -0.02 -2.57 -3.82
CA ASN A 96 -1.18 -1.69 -3.69
C ASN A 96 -0.80 -0.30 -3.16
N ASP A 97 0.22 -0.19 -2.30
CA ASP A 97 0.79 1.09 -1.90
C ASP A 97 1.34 1.87 -3.11
N GLY A 98 2.05 1.19 -4.01
CA GLY A 98 2.54 1.77 -5.26
C GLY A 98 1.42 2.18 -6.21
N THR A 99 0.49 1.27 -6.52
CA THR A 99 -0.61 1.54 -7.44
C THR A 99 -1.63 2.52 -6.87
N GLY A 100 -1.88 2.48 -5.56
CA GLY A 100 -2.77 3.40 -4.86
C GLY A 100 -2.25 4.84 -4.92
N VAL A 101 -0.96 5.05 -4.71
CA VAL A 101 -0.37 6.40 -4.84
C VAL A 101 -0.32 6.86 -6.29
N ALA A 102 -0.06 5.96 -7.24
CA ALA A 102 -0.15 6.30 -8.66
C ALA A 102 -1.58 6.72 -9.05
N ALA A 103 -2.61 5.98 -8.58
CA ALA A 103 -4.01 6.31 -8.82
C ALA A 103 -4.38 7.65 -8.16
N PHE A 104 -3.94 7.87 -6.92
CA PHE A 104 -4.11 9.12 -6.20
C PHE A 104 -3.53 10.30 -6.97
N SER A 105 -2.27 10.19 -7.40
CA SER A 105 -1.55 11.25 -8.10
C SER A 105 -2.18 11.55 -9.45
N ALA A 106 -2.66 10.51 -10.15
CA ALA A 106 -3.37 10.64 -11.41
C ALA A 106 -4.70 11.40 -11.23
N VAL A 107 -5.55 11.00 -10.27
CA VAL A 107 -6.82 11.68 -9.99
C VAL A 107 -6.58 13.12 -9.54
N LEU A 108 -5.65 13.34 -8.62
CA LEU A 108 -5.29 14.67 -8.13
C LEU A 108 -4.81 15.59 -9.27
N GLY A 109 -3.99 15.05 -10.19
CA GLY A 109 -3.53 15.79 -11.37
C GLY A 109 -4.68 16.28 -12.25
N THR A 110 -5.74 15.48 -12.42
CA THR A 110 -6.93 15.92 -13.17
C THR A 110 -7.71 17.04 -12.46
N ILE A 111 -7.79 16.99 -11.11
CA ILE A 111 -8.44 18.03 -10.29
C ILE A 111 -7.68 19.34 -10.44
N VAL A 112 -6.37 19.31 -10.24
CA VAL A 112 -5.50 20.49 -10.31
C VAL A 112 -5.48 21.08 -11.72
N SER A 113 -5.62 20.26 -12.76
CA SER A 113 -5.73 20.74 -14.15
C SER A 113 -7.05 21.48 -14.45
N GLY A 114 -8.03 21.43 -13.55
CA GLY A 114 -9.34 22.07 -13.72
C GLY A 114 -10.33 21.31 -14.61
N SER A 115 -9.96 20.14 -15.15
CA SER A 115 -10.82 19.31 -15.98
C SER A 115 -10.81 17.83 -15.57
N PRO A 116 -11.53 17.46 -14.47
CA PRO A 116 -11.59 16.08 -14.02
C PRO A 116 -12.13 15.15 -15.11
N SER A 117 -11.30 14.21 -15.58
CA SER A 117 -11.64 13.23 -16.62
C SER A 117 -11.11 11.85 -16.25
N ALA A 118 -12.00 10.85 -16.28
CA ALA A 118 -11.62 9.47 -16.01
C ALA A 118 -10.61 8.92 -17.02
N VAL A 119 -10.71 9.36 -18.28
CA VAL A 119 -9.78 8.96 -19.34
C VAL A 119 -8.40 9.57 -19.09
N ASP A 120 -8.33 10.86 -18.76
CA ASP A 120 -7.07 11.52 -18.44
C ASP A 120 -6.42 10.91 -17.18
N ALA A 121 -7.21 10.64 -16.13
CA ALA A 121 -6.73 9.94 -14.95
C ALA A 121 -6.19 8.54 -15.29
N GLY A 122 -6.86 7.78 -16.16
CA GLY A 122 -6.39 6.47 -16.60
C GLY A 122 -5.05 6.52 -17.36
N LEU A 123 -4.91 7.51 -18.26
CA LEU A 123 -3.66 7.71 -19.01
C LEU A 123 -2.52 8.15 -18.09
N ARG A 124 -2.77 9.12 -17.20
CA ARG A 124 -1.80 9.56 -16.19
C ARG A 124 -1.38 8.41 -15.28
N PHE A 125 -2.32 7.59 -14.82
CA PHE A 125 -2.02 6.42 -14.00
C PHE A 125 -1.05 5.47 -14.71
N LEU A 126 -1.31 5.18 -15.99
CA LEU A 126 -0.45 4.32 -16.79
C LEU A 126 0.94 4.93 -16.95
N GLU A 127 1.02 6.21 -17.31
CA GLU A 127 2.29 6.93 -17.46
C GLU A 127 3.10 6.92 -16.15
N LEU A 128 2.50 7.37 -15.04
CA LEU A 128 3.13 7.42 -13.72
C LEU A 128 3.66 6.04 -13.28
N THR A 129 2.89 4.99 -13.54
CA THR A 129 3.22 3.62 -13.15
C THR A 129 4.31 3.03 -14.03
N VAL A 130 4.21 3.17 -15.36
CA VAL A 130 5.17 2.61 -16.32
C VAL A 130 6.53 3.30 -16.22
N VAL A 131 6.54 4.64 -16.18
CA VAL A 131 7.78 5.41 -16.03
C VAL A 131 8.40 5.15 -14.66
N GLY A 132 7.59 5.12 -13.59
CA GLY A 132 8.05 4.80 -12.24
C GLY A 132 8.68 3.41 -12.17
N ALA A 133 8.04 2.40 -12.77
CA ALA A 133 8.58 1.05 -12.83
C ALA A 133 9.89 0.97 -13.65
N ALA A 134 9.98 1.67 -14.78
CA ALA A 134 11.20 1.72 -15.59
C ALA A 134 12.37 2.35 -14.81
N ILE A 135 12.11 3.44 -14.08
CA ILE A 135 13.10 4.08 -13.21
C ILE A 135 13.50 3.14 -12.06
N GLY A 136 12.54 2.49 -11.41
CA GLY A 136 12.80 1.51 -10.36
C GLY A 136 13.67 0.34 -10.84
N LEU A 137 13.43 -0.17 -12.05
CA LEU A 137 14.28 -1.20 -12.66
C LEU A 137 15.69 -0.68 -12.89
N ALA A 138 15.83 0.49 -13.51
CA ALA A 138 17.14 1.09 -13.80
C ALA A 138 17.95 1.33 -12.51
N VAL A 139 17.33 1.96 -11.50
CA VAL A 139 17.97 2.25 -10.21
C VAL A 139 18.24 0.97 -9.42
N GLY A 140 17.35 -0.01 -9.46
CA GLY A 140 17.55 -1.31 -8.81
C GLY A 140 18.77 -2.04 -9.38
N PHE A 141 18.88 -2.14 -10.71
CA PHE A 141 20.03 -2.79 -11.35
C PHE A 141 21.34 -2.01 -11.16
N ALA A 142 21.31 -0.68 -11.25
CA ALA A 142 22.47 0.15 -10.91
C ALA A 142 22.86 0.01 -9.43
N GLY A 143 21.86 -0.09 -8.56
CA GLY A 143 22.02 -0.32 -7.12
C GLY A 143 22.70 -1.65 -6.79
N LEU A 144 22.44 -2.71 -7.58
CA LEU A 144 23.18 -3.97 -7.44
C LEU A 144 24.67 -3.81 -7.72
N ALA A 145 25.06 -2.92 -8.65
CA ALA A 145 26.46 -2.61 -8.87
C ALA A 145 27.05 -1.86 -7.67
N LEU A 146 26.32 -0.90 -7.10
CA LEU A 146 26.72 -0.19 -5.88
C LEU A 146 26.92 -1.16 -4.69
N LEU A 147 26.00 -2.11 -4.51
CA LEU A 147 26.07 -3.12 -3.45
C LEU A 147 27.27 -4.06 -3.56
N ARG A 148 27.85 -4.23 -4.76
CA ARG A 148 29.09 -5.03 -4.92
C ARG A 148 30.30 -4.35 -4.28
N PHE A 149 30.30 -3.02 -4.15
CA PHE A 149 31.37 -2.26 -3.51
C PHE A 149 31.18 -2.09 -2.01
N ALA A 150 30.01 -2.44 -1.48
CA ALA A 150 29.74 -2.35 -0.05
C ALA A 150 30.39 -3.53 0.68
N GLU A 151 31.61 -3.37 1.17
CA GLU A 151 32.37 -4.47 1.79
C GLU A 151 31.84 -4.85 3.18
N ASP A 152 31.33 -3.88 3.94
CA ASP A 152 30.84 -4.04 5.32
C ASP A 152 29.36 -3.64 5.47
N ALA A 153 28.73 -4.07 6.57
CA ALA A 153 27.32 -3.82 6.87
C ALA A 153 26.91 -2.32 6.84
N PRO A 154 27.71 -1.35 7.33
CA PRO A 154 27.34 0.07 7.24
C PRO A 154 27.27 0.58 5.79
N LEU A 155 28.19 0.17 4.92
CA LEU A 155 28.18 0.54 3.51
C LEU A 155 26.99 -0.09 2.78
N GLU A 156 26.60 -1.30 3.18
CA GLU A 156 25.43 -1.98 2.63
C GLU A 156 24.13 -1.27 3.02
N ILE A 157 24.01 -0.85 4.29
CA ILE A 157 22.90 -0.02 4.76
C ILE A 157 22.85 1.31 3.98
N LEU A 158 23.98 2.00 3.83
CA LEU A 158 24.04 3.26 3.07
C LEU A 158 23.66 3.06 1.60
N ALA A 159 24.18 2.02 0.95
CA ALA A 159 23.84 1.71 -0.44
C ALA A 159 22.34 1.43 -0.60
N THR A 160 21.74 0.64 0.29
CA THR A 160 20.29 0.39 0.26
C THR A 160 19.46 1.64 0.52
N LEU A 161 19.87 2.53 1.42
CA LEU A 161 19.23 3.84 1.62
C LEU A 161 19.29 4.70 0.36
N VAL A 162 20.47 4.75 -0.29
CA VAL A 162 20.65 5.48 -1.56
C VAL A 162 19.76 4.91 -2.65
N ILE A 163 19.60 3.58 -2.73
CA ILE A 163 18.69 2.96 -3.71
C ILE A 163 17.23 3.31 -3.41
N ALA A 164 16.81 3.19 -2.15
CA ALA A 164 15.44 3.46 -1.72
C ALA A 164 15.02 4.92 -1.97
N TYR A 165 15.81 5.86 -1.47
CA TYR A 165 15.51 7.29 -1.61
C TYR A 165 15.88 7.83 -2.99
N GLY A 166 16.95 7.33 -3.60
CA GLY A 166 17.38 7.72 -4.94
C GLY A 166 16.39 7.31 -6.02
N SER A 167 15.79 6.11 -5.92
CA SER A 167 14.72 5.71 -6.85
C SER A 167 13.47 6.59 -6.72
N TYR A 168 13.07 6.94 -5.49
CA TYR A 168 11.99 7.88 -5.24
C TYR A 168 12.26 9.25 -5.85
N LEU A 169 13.42 9.85 -5.52
CA LEU A 169 13.79 11.19 -5.96
C LEU A 169 13.97 11.27 -7.49
N LEU A 170 14.57 10.25 -8.09
CA LEU A 170 14.75 10.21 -9.54
C LEU A 170 13.39 10.14 -10.25
N ALA A 171 12.46 9.32 -9.74
CA ALA A 171 11.10 9.28 -10.28
C ALA A 171 10.36 10.61 -10.13
N ASP A 172 10.53 11.32 -9.02
CA ASP A 172 9.94 12.64 -8.79
C ASP A 172 10.43 13.69 -9.82
N ILE A 173 11.72 13.64 -10.20
CA ILE A 173 12.29 14.50 -11.26
C ILE A 173 11.62 14.25 -12.62
N PHE A 174 11.30 12.99 -12.93
CA PHE A 174 10.58 12.61 -14.14
C PHE A 174 9.05 12.70 -14.00
N HIS A 175 8.55 13.29 -12.90
CA HIS A 175 7.13 13.37 -12.57
C HIS A 175 6.42 12.01 -12.62
N ALA A 176 7.11 10.94 -12.25
CA ALA A 176 6.60 9.58 -12.21
C ALA A 176 6.23 9.15 -10.78
N SER A 177 5.62 7.96 -10.62
CA SER A 177 5.31 7.45 -9.28
C SER A 177 6.57 7.00 -8.54
N GLY A 178 7.05 7.85 -7.62
CA GLY A 178 8.21 7.55 -6.78
C GLY A 178 8.05 6.28 -5.98
N ILE A 179 6.87 6.00 -5.43
CA ILE A 179 6.63 4.79 -4.65
C ILE A 179 6.70 3.53 -5.51
N VAL A 180 6.14 3.56 -6.73
CA VAL A 180 6.30 2.44 -7.68
C VAL A 180 7.78 2.22 -8.01
N ALA A 181 8.55 3.29 -8.20
CA ALA A 181 9.99 3.18 -8.42
C ALA A 181 10.72 2.53 -7.24
N VAL A 182 10.39 2.91 -5.99
CA VAL A 182 10.96 2.29 -4.78
C VAL A 182 10.59 0.82 -4.67
N VAL A 183 9.31 0.46 -4.87
CA VAL A 183 8.85 -0.94 -4.84
C VAL A 183 9.64 -1.78 -5.84
N VAL A 184 9.73 -1.32 -7.08
CA VAL A 184 10.40 -2.07 -8.14
C VAL A 184 11.90 -2.17 -7.89
N ALA A 185 12.55 -1.08 -7.45
CA ALA A 185 13.96 -1.10 -7.07
C ALA A 185 14.21 -2.07 -5.89
N GLY A 186 13.35 -2.04 -4.87
CA GLY A 186 13.40 -2.92 -3.71
C GLY A 186 13.24 -4.40 -4.10
N ILE A 187 12.28 -4.73 -4.97
CA ILE A 187 12.10 -6.10 -5.47
C ILE A 187 13.32 -6.57 -6.27
N VAL A 188 13.91 -5.72 -7.11
CA VAL A 188 15.15 -6.04 -7.85
C VAL A 188 16.29 -6.33 -6.87
N VAL A 189 16.49 -5.44 -5.89
CA VAL A 189 17.52 -5.60 -4.86
C VAL A 189 17.28 -6.88 -4.06
N ALA A 190 16.08 -7.12 -3.55
CA ALA A 190 15.72 -8.33 -2.80
C ALA A 190 15.93 -9.61 -3.61
N ARG A 191 15.56 -9.61 -4.91
CA ARG A 191 15.67 -10.79 -5.77
C ARG A 191 17.11 -11.15 -6.14
N TYR A 192 17.92 -10.15 -6.45
CA TYR A 192 19.25 -10.35 -7.03
C TYR A 192 20.40 -10.08 -6.07
N GLY A 193 20.17 -9.33 -4.99
CA GLY A 193 21.18 -9.04 -3.99
C GLY A 193 21.64 -10.28 -3.20
N ALA A 194 20.74 -11.23 -2.95
CA ALA A 194 21.10 -12.53 -2.40
C ALA A 194 22.10 -13.30 -3.27
N ARG A 195 22.05 -13.14 -4.61
CA ARG A 195 22.95 -13.82 -5.55
C ARG A 195 24.36 -13.25 -5.56
N ILE A 196 24.56 -12.03 -5.07
CA ILE A 196 25.87 -11.40 -4.92
C ILE A 196 26.43 -11.56 -3.49
N GLY A 197 25.81 -12.41 -2.67
CA GLY A 197 26.25 -12.69 -1.29
C GLY A 197 26.00 -11.54 -0.30
N ARG A 198 25.15 -10.57 -0.66
CA ARG A 198 24.74 -9.43 0.17
C ARG A 198 23.27 -9.57 0.57
N LEU A 199 22.79 -8.70 1.45
CA LEU A 199 21.42 -8.56 1.97
C LEU A 199 20.95 -9.54 3.05
N HIS A 200 21.82 -10.43 3.55
CA HIS A 200 21.45 -11.40 4.59
C HIS A 200 22.05 -11.08 5.97
N GLY A 201 22.73 -9.94 6.11
CA GLY A 201 23.27 -9.52 7.40
C GLY A 201 22.14 -9.20 8.38
N PRO A 202 22.11 -9.78 9.59
CA PRO A 202 21.12 -9.42 10.60
C PRO A 202 21.16 -7.93 10.96
N GLN A 203 22.28 -7.26 10.73
CA GLN A 203 22.41 -5.80 10.89
C GLN A 203 21.58 -5.02 9.87
N LEU A 204 21.57 -5.42 8.60
CA LEU A 204 20.79 -4.74 7.55
C LEU A 204 19.29 -4.89 7.81
N LEU A 205 18.83 -6.12 8.03
CA LEU A 205 17.42 -6.40 8.32
C LEU A 205 16.99 -5.74 9.64
N GLY A 206 17.84 -5.81 10.67
CA GLY A 206 17.59 -5.12 11.94
C GLY A 206 17.49 -3.61 11.78
N PHE A 207 18.37 -3.00 10.98
CA PHE A 207 18.31 -1.57 10.66
C PHE A 207 17.00 -1.21 9.95
N TRP A 208 16.64 -1.91 8.87
CA TRP A 208 15.42 -1.61 8.12
C TRP A 208 14.16 -1.82 8.95
N ASN A 209 14.09 -2.88 9.76
CA ASN A 209 12.99 -3.11 10.70
C ASN A 209 12.86 -1.97 11.73
N LEU A 210 13.97 -1.54 12.32
CA LEU A 210 13.99 -0.43 13.27
C LEU A 210 13.59 0.89 12.60
N LEU A 211 14.15 1.15 11.42
CA LEU A 211 13.84 2.34 10.64
C LEU A 211 12.35 2.37 10.29
N ALA A 212 11.79 1.28 9.77
CA ALA A 212 10.38 1.17 9.46
C ALA A 212 9.49 1.38 10.70
N PHE A 213 9.86 0.81 11.85
CA PHE A 213 9.16 1.05 13.11
C PHE A 213 9.15 2.53 13.50
N VAL A 214 10.32 3.19 13.45
CA VAL A 214 10.45 4.62 13.78
C VAL A 214 9.65 5.49 12.80
N LEU A 215 9.77 5.23 11.50
CA LEU A 215 9.05 5.95 10.44
C LEU A 215 7.53 5.83 10.60
N ASN A 216 7.03 4.64 10.91
CA ASN A 216 5.62 4.41 11.19
C ASN A 216 5.16 5.16 12.44
N ALA A 217 5.92 5.08 13.54
CA ALA A 217 5.61 5.81 14.77
C ALA A 217 5.56 7.33 14.53
N MET A 218 6.53 7.87 13.78
CA MET A 218 6.55 9.29 13.41
C MET A 218 5.35 9.67 12.56
N LEU A 219 4.97 8.85 11.56
CA LEU A 219 3.77 9.10 10.75
C LEU A 219 2.51 9.14 11.61
N PHE A 220 2.30 8.16 12.49
CA PHE A 220 1.13 8.16 13.38
C PHE A 220 1.09 9.37 14.33
N ILE A 221 2.24 9.78 14.87
CA ILE A 221 2.33 10.96 15.74
C ILE A 221 2.02 12.25 14.96
N LEU A 222 2.66 12.46 13.80
CA LEU A 222 2.44 13.64 12.96
C LEU A 222 0.97 13.78 12.58
N VAL A 223 0.33 12.65 12.33
CA VAL A 223 -1.07 12.62 11.90
C VAL A 223 -2.00 12.91 13.06
N GLY A 224 -1.78 12.26 14.21
CA GLY A 224 -2.54 12.56 15.42
C GLY A 224 -2.42 14.03 15.83
N ALA A 225 -1.29 14.68 15.51
CA ALA A 225 -1.09 16.11 15.72
C ALA A 225 -1.78 16.99 14.66
N ALA A 226 -1.80 16.56 13.39
CA ALA A 226 -2.30 17.36 12.26
C ALA A 226 -3.84 17.41 12.17
N LEU A 227 -4.54 16.36 12.64
CA LEU A 227 -6.00 16.27 12.54
C LEU A 227 -6.63 16.11 13.93
N PRO A 228 -6.97 17.22 14.60
CA PRO A 228 -7.48 17.14 15.97
C PRO A 228 -8.87 16.50 16.00
N ALA A 229 -9.09 15.62 16.97
CA ALA A 229 -10.27 14.76 17.04
C ALA A 229 -11.62 15.51 17.03
N TRP A 230 -11.65 16.78 17.44
CA TRP A 230 -12.87 17.60 17.38
C TRP A 230 -13.34 17.89 15.95
N GLN A 231 -12.45 17.84 14.95
CA GLN A 231 -12.82 17.98 13.54
C GLN A 231 -13.54 16.74 12.99
N LEU A 232 -13.42 15.58 13.64
CA LEU A 232 -14.12 14.36 13.25
C LEU A 232 -15.59 14.36 13.69
N VAL A 233 -15.93 15.06 14.78
CA VAL A 233 -17.28 15.04 15.36
C VAL A 233 -18.34 15.52 14.36
N PRO A 234 -18.18 16.65 13.65
CA PRO A 234 -19.18 17.13 12.69
C PRO A 234 -19.38 16.19 11.50
N VAL A 235 -18.35 15.42 11.12
CA VAL A 235 -18.36 14.52 9.95
C VAL A 235 -18.44 13.05 10.33
N ALA A 236 -18.72 12.72 11.60
CA ALA A 236 -18.70 11.34 12.10
C ALA A 236 -19.65 10.42 11.31
N GLY A 237 -20.82 10.92 10.91
CA GLY A 237 -21.74 10.19 10.04
C GLY A 237 -21.13 9.86 8.67
N LEU A 238 -20.42 10.81 8.05
CA LEU A 238 -19.74 10.63 6.77
C LEU A 238 -18.58 9.63 6.90
N VAL A 239 -17.82 9.71 8.01
CA VAL A 239 -16.73 8.78 8.34
C VAL A 239 -17.26 7.35 8.45
N ILE A 240 -18.32 7.13 9.24
CA ILE A 240 -18.92 5.80 9.43
C ILE A 240 -19.49 5.28 8.11
N ALA A 241 -20.23 6.12 7.37
CA ALA A 241 -20.78 5.74 6.08
C ALA A 241 -19.68 5.35 5.08
N THR A 242 -18.61 6.15 4.99
CA THR A 242 -17.48 5.86 4.11
C THR A 242 -16.72 4.60 4.53
N PHE A 243 -16.58 4.36 5.84
CA PHE A 243 -15.97 3.13 6.36
C PHE A 243 -16.79 1.89 5.97
N VAL A 244 -18.12 1.95 6.10
CA VAL A 244 -19.01 0.86 5.67
C VAL A 244 -18.93 0.66 4.14
N ILE A 245 -18.97 1.75 3.37
CA ILE A 245 -18.78 1.72 1.92
C ILE A 245 -17.46 1.04 1.58
N MET A 246 -16.36 1.42 2.22
CA MET A 246 -15.03 0.81 2.00
C MET A 246 -15.06 -0.70 2.29
N LEU A 247 -15.66 -1.14 3.40
CA LEU A 247 -15.73 -2.56 3.74
C LEU A 247 -16.56 -3.37 2.72
N VAL A 248 -17.73 -2.86 2.35
CA VAL A 248 -18.63 -3.52 1.40
C VAL A 248 -18.01 -3.56 0.01
N THR A 249 -17.47 -2.44 -0.46
CA THR A 249 -16.86 -2.35 -1.79
C THR A 249 -15.61 -3.21 -1.91
N ARG A 250 -14.81 -3.36 -0.84
CA ARG A 250 -13.64 -4.26 -0.83
C ARG A 250 -14.02 -5.73 -0.96
N ALA A 251 -15.21 -6.14 -0.54
CA ALA A 251 -15.65 -7.53 -0.65
C ALA A 251 -15.73 -7.99 -2.12
N LEU A 252 -16.21 -7.12 -2.99
CA LEU A 252 -16.39 -7.45 -4.41
C LEU A 252 -15.08 -7.83 -5.13
N PRO A 253 -14.04 -6.96 -5.21
CA PRO A 253 -12.79 -7.31 -5.87
C PRO A 253 -12.07 -8.46 -5.16
N VAL A 254 -12.07 -8.52 -3.82
CA VAL A 254 -11.40 -9.59 -3.09
C VAL A 254 -12.02 -10.95 -3.40
N TYR A 255 -13.35 -11.10 -3.25
CA TYR A 255 -13.98 -12.41 -3.47
C TYR A 255 -14.03 -12.80 -4.94
N SER A 256 -14.35 -11.87 -5.84
CA SER A 256 -14.44 -12.18 -7.26
C SER A 256 -13.08 -12.51 -7.87
N LEU A 257 -12.06 -11.67 -7.64
CA LEU A 257 -10.74 -11.85 -8.26
C LEU A 257 -10.00 -13.04 -7.64
N LEU A 258 -10.11 -13.27 -6.33
CA LEU A 258 -9.53 -14.47 -5.72
C LEU A 258 -10.29 -15.74 -6.11
N ALA A 259 -11.59 -15.68 -6.38
CA ALA A 259 -12.33 -16.83 -6.93
C ALA A 259 -11.85 -17.18 -8.34
N ILE A 260 -11.64 -16.17 -9.20
CA ILE A 260 -11.07 -16.36 -10.54
C ILE A 260 -9.67 -16.98 -10.42
N ALA A 261 -8.81 -16.45 -9.55
CA ALA A 261 -7.46 -16.94 -9.36
C ALA A 261 -7.40 -18.35 -8.74
N ALA A 262 -8.38 -18.71 -7.88
CA ALA A 262 -8.43 -20.02 -7.23
C ALA A 262 -8.66 -21.19 -8.19
N SER A 263 -9.06 -20.91 -9.43
CA SER A 263 -9.11 -21.92 -10.50
C SER A 263 -7.73 -22.41 -10.93
N ARG A 264 -6.65 -21.71 -10.54
CA ARG A 264 -5.26 -22.09 -10.82
C ARG A 264 -4.50 -22.47 -9.54
N PRO A 265 -3.57 -23.43 -9.60
CA PRO A 265 -2.68 -23.73 -8.49
C PRO A 265 -1.74 -22.55 -8.18
N PRO A 266 -1.35 -22.30 -6.91
CA PRO A 266 -1.81 -22.99 -5.69
C PRO A 266 -3.23 -22.56 -5.29
N PRO A 267 -4.03 -23.46 -4.69
CA PRO A 267 -5.41 -23.13 -4.30
C PRO A 267 -5.43 -21.99 -3.27
N ILE A 268 -6.52 -21.23 -3.28
CA ILE A 268 -6.80 -20.14 -2.34
C ILE A 268 -8.05 -20.53 -1.54
N PRO A 269 -7.87 -21.14 -0.35
CA PRO A 269 -8.96 -21.55 0.53
C PRO A 269 -9.89 -20.39 0.87
N TRP A 270 -11.15 -20.70 1.17
CA TRP A 270 -12.12 -19.70 1.62
C TRP A 270 -11.58 -18.86 2.80
N PRO A 271 -11.04 -19.45 3.89
CA PRO A 271 -10.49 -18.67 5.01
C PRO A 271 -9.48 -17.60 4.60
N TRP A 272 -8.69 -17.84 3.55
CA TRP A 272 -7.70 -16.88 3.08
C TRP A 272 -8.38 -15.69 2.40
N ARG A 273 -9.44 -15.91 1.61
CA ARG A 273 -10.19 -14.82 0.97
C ARG A 273 -10.86 -13.92 2.00
N HIS A 274 -11.50 -14.52 3.01
CA HIS A 274 -12.12 -13.77 4.11
C HIS A 274 -11.07 -12.95 4.86
N LEU A 275 -9.92 -13.57 5.14
CA LEU A 275 -8.85 -12.87 5.82
C LEU A 275 -8.28 -11.74 4.95
N THR A 276 -8.07 -11.92 3.64
CA THR A 276 -7.63 -10.84 2.73
C THR A 276 -8.62 -9.68 2.65
N TRP A 277 -9.92 -9.97 2.76
CA TRP A 277 -10.94 -8.93 2.84
C TRP A 277 -10.84 -8.15 4.15
N TRP A 278 -10.81 -8.84 5.30
CA TRP A 278 -10.80 -8.22 6.62
C TRP A 278 -9.46 -7.55 6.98
N ALA A 279 -8.35 -8.18 6.59
CA ALA A 279 -6.97 -7.76 6.86
C ALA A 279 -6.51 -6.56 6.02
N GLY A 280 -7.33 -6.07 5.09
CA GLY A 280 -7.06 -4.85 4.36
C GLY A 280 -7.25 -3.61 5.24
N LEU A 281 -6.41 -3.49 6.27
CA LEU A 281 -6.35 -2.34 7.14
C LEU A 281 -5.83 -1.14 6.35
N ARG A 282 -6.22 0.06 6.75
CA ARG A 282 -5.62 1.29 6.22
C ARG A 282 -4.55 1.75 7.19
N GLY A 283 -3.37 2.06 6.66
CA GLY A 283 -2.21 2.38 7.46
C GLY A 283 -1.64 3.75 7.17
N ALA A 284 -0.35 3.90 7.49
CA ALA A 284 0.34 5.17 7.50
C ALA A 284 0.39 5.87 6.12
N LEU A 285 0.37 5.11 5.02
CA LEU A 285 0.37 5.67 3.67
C LEU A 285 -0.94 6.39 3.33
N ALA A 286 -2.09 5.75 3.53
CA ALA A 286 -3.40 6.36 3.29
C ALA A 286 -3.54 7.68 4.07
N VAL A 287 -3.00 7.70 5.27
CA VAL A 287 -2.96 8.88 6.10
C VAL A 287 -2.04 9.97 5.53
N ALA A 288 -0.84 9.61 5.07
CA ALA A 288 0.07 10.56 4.45
C ALA A 288 -0.56 11.22 3.21
N LEU A 289 -1.35 10.46 2.44
CA LEU A 289 -2.12 10.98 1.30
C LEU A 289 -3.29 11.87 1.75
N ALA A 290 -4.00 11.52 2.83
CA ALA A 290 -5.05 12.37 3.38
C ALA A 290 -4.49 13.75 3.80
N LEU A 291 -3.31 13.77 4.43
CA LEU A 291 -2.65 15.02 4.83
C LEU A 291 -2.16 15.86 3.64
N SER A 292 -1.69 15.24 2.55
CA SER A 292 -1.27 16.00 1.37
C SER A 292 -2.45 16.72 0.70
N VAL A 293 -3.63 16.09 0.71
CA VAL A 293 -4.86 16.69 0.17
C VAL A 293 -5.39 17.81 1.04
N ALA A 294 -5.21 17.76 2.36
CA ALA A 294 -5.74 18.77 3.27
C ALA A 294 -5.29 20.20 2.92
N ALA A 295 -4.12 20.35 2.29
CA ALA A 295 -3.57 21.63 1.85
C ALA A 295 -3.76 21.94 0.35
N THR A 296 -4.44 21.08 -0.42
CA THR A 296 -4.55 21.22 -1.87
C THR A 296 -5.78 22.08 -2.26
N PRO A 297 -5.59 23.20 -2.97
CA PRO A 297 -6.71 24.00 -3.48
C PRO A 297 -7.58 23.23 -4.47
N GLY A 298 -8.90 23.41 -4.39
CA GLY A 298 -9.86 22.78 -5.31
C GLY A 298 -10.33 21.38 -4.88
N VAL A 299 -9.80 20.83 -3.78
CA VAL A 299 -10.30 19.61 -3.16
C VAL A 299 -11.17 19.96 -1.95
N ASP A 300 -12.28 19.24 -1.76
CA ASP A 300 -13.12 19.39 -0.57
C ASP A 300 -12.31 19.02 0.69
N SER A 301 -12.22 19.95 1.65
CA SER A 301 -11.51 19.76 2.91
C SER A 301 -12.04 18.59 3.75
N ARG A 302 -13.29 18.17 3.52
CA ARG A 302 -13.89 16.99 4.16
C ARG A 302 -13.23 15.69 3.69
N VAL A 303 -12.62 15.63 2.51
CA VAL A 303 -11.97 14.40 1.99
C VAL A 303 -10.85 13.94 2.91
N SER A 304 -9.97 14.86 3.32
CA SER A 304 -8.84 14.54 4.21
C SER A 304 -9.31 14.09 5.59
N VAL A 305 -10.31 14.80 6.16
CA VAL A 305 -10.87 14.48 7.48
C VAL A 305 -11.61 13.13 7.46
N VAL A 306 -12.39 12.87 6.41
CA VAL A 306 -13.11 11.59 6.24
C VAL A 306 -12.13 10.44 6.03
N ALA A 307 -11.14 10.59 5.14
CA ALA A 307 -10.12 9.57 4.91
C ALA A 307 -9.41 9.22 6.23
N TYR A 308 -9.01 10.22 7.00
CA TYR A 308 -8.39 10.01 8.31
C TYR A 308 -9.29 9.26 9.28
N GLY A 309 -10.55 9.68 9.43
CA GLY A 309 -11.51 9.00 10.30
C GLY A 309 -11.72 7.53 9.90
N VAL A 310 -11.75 7.24 8.59
CA VAL A 310 -11.85 5.88 8.07
C VAL A 310 -10.61 5.06 8.40
N VAL A 311 -9.40 5.65 8.32
CA VAL A 311 -8.17 4.97 8.76
C VAL A 311 -8.22 4.63 10.25
N LEU A 312 -8.64 5.58 11.11
CA LEU A 312 -8.80 5.29 12.53
C LEU A 312 -9.79 4.15 12.79
N LEU A 313 -10.96 4.18 12.17
CA LEU A 313 -11.93 3.10 12.29
C LEU A 313 -11.36 1.76 11.78
N SER A 314 -10.61 1.77 10.70
CA SER A 314 -9.91 0.59 10.19
C SER A 314 -8.95 0.02 11.23
N LEU A 315 -8.09 0.84 11.83
CA LEU A 315 -7.13 0.38 12.83
C LEU A 315 -7.79 -0.09 14.12
N PHE A 316 -8.76 0.65 14.66
CA PHE A 316 -9.42 0.29 15.91
C PHE A 316 -10.40 -0.87 15.76
N VAL A 317 -11.23 -0.87 14.70
CA VAL A 317 -12.28 -1.87 14.49
C VAL A 317 -11.73 -3.09 13.77
N GLN A 318 -11.22 -2.95 12.54
CA GLN A 318 -10.70 -4.12 11.80
C GLN A 318 -9.45 -4.66 12.49
N GLY A 319 -8.54 -3.79 12.93
CA GLY A 319 -7.31 -4.17 13.62
C GLY A 319 -7.57 -4.78 15.00
N GLY A 320 -8.47 -4.20 15.80
CA GLY A 320 -8.86 -4.77 17.10
C GLY A 320 -9.54 -6.14 16.98
N LEU A 321 -10.28 -6.37 15.90
CA LEU A 321 -11.02 -7.62 15.66
C LEU A 321 -10.25 -8.64 14.81
N ILE A 322 -9.00 -8.38 14.42
CA ILE A 322 -8.23 -9.32 13.57
C ILE A 322 -7.97 -10.66 14.27
N VAL A 323 -7.69 -10.65 15.58
CA VAL A 323 -7.43 -11.84 16.38
C VAL A 323 -8.66 -12.75 16.46
N PRO A 324 -9.85 -12.27 16.89
CA PRO A 324 -11.04 -13.12 16.91
C PRO A 324 -11.43 -13.62 15.51
N VAL A 325 -11.30 -12.80 14.47
CA VAL A 325 -11.56 -13.22 13.08
C VAL A 325 -10.63 -14.35 12.65
N THR A 326 -9.33 -14.22 12.92
CA THR A 326 -8.34 -15.25 12.55
C THR A 326 -8.61 -16.57 13.29
N ARG A 327 -9.01 -16.50 14.58
CA ARG A 327 -9.39 -17.69 15.36
C ARG A 327 -10.67 -18.35 14.82
N ALA A 328 -11.68 -17.55 14.47
CA ALA A 328 -12.93 -18.06 13.91
C ALA A 328 -12.72 -18.76 12.56
N LEU A 329 -11.79 -18.26 11.75
CA LEU A 329 -11.45 -18.82 10.44
C LEU A 329 -10.56 -20.07 10.50
N ARG A 330 -10.11 -20.49 11.69
CA ARG A 330 -9.22 -21.64 11.90
C ARG A 330 -8.04 -21.65 10.91
N VAL A 331 -7.34 -20.53 10.81
CA VAL A 331 -6.11 -20.46 10.00
C VAL A 331 -5.06 -21.32 10.69
N GLU A 332 -4.98 -22.59 10.30
CA GLU A 332 -4.08 -23.58 10.88
C GLU A 332 -2.62 -23.29 10.49
N PRO A 333 -1.66 -23.65 11.37
CA PRO A 333 -0.25 -23.54 11.03
C PRO A 333 0.10 -24.43 9.85
N ALA A 334 1.07 -24.01 9.02
CA ALA A 334 1.60 -24.88 7.97
C ALA A 334 2.15 -26.17 8.59
N ALA A 335 1.63 -27.31 8.13
CA ALA A 335 2.16 -28.64 8.43
C ALA A 335 3.53 -28.84 7.77
#